data_AF-A0A3D3RL52-F1
#
_entry.id   AF-A0A3D3RL52-F1
#
_cell.length_a   1.000
_cell.length_b   1.000
_cell.length_c   1.000
_cell.angle_alpha   90.00
_cell.angle_beta   90.00
_cell.angle_gamma   90.00
#
_symmetry.space_group_name_H-M   'P 1'
#
loop_
_entity.id
_entity.type
_entity.pdbx_description
1 polymer ?
#
loop_
_entity_poly.entity_id
_entity_poly.type
_entity_poly.pdbx_seq_one_letter_code
_entity_poly.pdbx_strand_id
1 'polypeptide(L)'
;MKKYVKEIIILLIQLLIFYMLPLLAGPTDAMGMVFLIILSTFILSTLIGGVSNEKVKYLYPVVIAMLFIPSVFIYYNESAFIHSVWYFVVSTIGMLIGTIANKLIGKR
;
A
#
# COMPACT_ATOMS: atom_id res chain seq x y z
N MET A 1 -20.58 10.94 -3.52
CA MET A 1 -19.26 10.25 -3.54
C MET A 1 -18.22 10.82 -2.56
N LYS A 2 -18.50 11.92 -1.80
CA LYS A 2 -17.50 12.56 -0.92
C LYS A 2 -17.02 11.72 0.28
N LYS A 3 -17.69 10.61 0.59
CA LYS A 3 -17.45 9.79 1.79
C LYS A 3 -16.14 9.00 1.78
N TYR A 4 -15.69 8.54 0.60
CA TYR A 4 -14.51 7.65 0.46
C TYR A 4 -13.37 8.28 -0.34
N VAL A 5 -13.36 9.61 -0.46
CA VAL A 5 -12.42 10.32 -1.33
C VAL A 5 -10.97 10.11 -0.87
N LYS A 6 -10.72 10.08 0.45
CA LYS A 6 -9.37 9.92 0.99
C LYS A 6 -8.79 8.55 0.66
N GLU A 7 -9.61 7.52 0.83
CA GLU A 7 -9.26 6.11 0.57
C GLU A 7 -9.03 5.88 -0.91
N ILE A 8 -9.89 6.44 -1.77
CA ILE A 8 -9.73 6.38 -3.22
C ILE A 8 -8.44 7.07 -3.66
N ILE A 9 -8.13 8.27 -3.13
CA ILE A 9 -6.89 8.98 -3.46
C ILE A 9 -5.67 8.15 -3.05
N ILE A 10 -5.65 7.60 -1.83
CA ILE A 10 -4.52 6.79 -1.35
C ILE A 10 -4.37 5.52 -2.21
N LEU A 11 -5.47 4.86 -2.57
CA LEU A 11 -5.44 3.71 -3.48
C LEU A 11 -4.91 4.07 -4.87
N LEU A 12 -5.30 5.22 -5.42
CA LEU A 12 -4.77 5.71 -6.69
C LEU A 12 -3.27 5.97 -6.61
N ILE A 13 -2.78 6.59 -5.52
CA ILE A 13 -1.33 6.79 -5.32
C ILE A 13 -0.62 5.44 -5.23
N GLN A 14 -1.17 4.47 -4.50
CA GLN A 14 -0.59 3.13 -4.41
C GLN A 14 -0.52 2.42 -5.77
N LEU A 15 -1.54 2.58 -6.62
CA LEU A 15 -1.51 2.09 -8.00
C LEU A 15 -0.38 2.75 -8.81
N LEU A 16 -0.21 4.07 -8.71
CA LEU A 16 0.91 4.74 -9.37
C LEU A 16 2.26 4.18 -8.89
N ILE A 17 2.38 3.86 -7.59
CA ILE A 17 3.60 3.26 -7.05
C ILE A 17 3.83 1.83 -7.58
N PHE A 18 2.79 1.00 -7.71
CA PHE A 18 2.95 -0.36 -8.22
C PHE A 18 3.21 -0.45 -9.72
N TYR A 19 2.78 0.54 -10.50
CA TYR A 19 2.82 0.46 -11.96
C TYR A 19 3.71 1.51 -12.63
N MET A 20 3.90 2.69 -12.01
CA MET A 20 4.81 3.71 -12.56
C MET A 20 6.20 3.65 -11.95
N LEU A 21 6.32 3.39 -10.64
CA LEU A 21 7.63 3.36 -9.99
C LEU A 21 8.58 2.31 -10.59
N PRO A 22 8.14 1.06 -10.90
CA PRO A 22 9.00 0.05 -11.53
C PRO A 22 9.57 0.47 -12.89
N LEU A 23 8.92 1.39 -13.62
CA LEU A 23 9.42 1.89 -14.91
C LEU A 23 10.71 2.72 -14.78
N LEU A 24 10.98 3.25 -13.59
CA LEU A 24 12.19 4.02 -13.31
C LEU A 24 13.39 3.12 -12.96
N ALA A 25 13.15 1.81 -12.78
CA ALA A 25 14.17 0.86 -12.38
C ALA A 25 14.98 0.36 -13.59
N GLY A 26 16.31 0.39 -13.47
CA GLY A 26 17.19 -0.30 -14.40
C GLY A 26 17.14 -1.83 -14.22
N PRO A 27 17.66 -2.61 -15.20
CA PRO A 27 17.59 -4.08 -15.22
C PRO A 27 18.24 -4.80 -14.03
N THR A 28 19.04 -4.10 -13.22
CA THR A 28 19.82 -4.68 -12.11
C THR A 28 19.30 -4.34 -10.72
N ASP A 29 18.24 -3.53 -10.58
CA ASP A 29 17.86 -2.91 -9.30
C ASP A 29 16.48 -3.33 -8.76
N ALA A 30 15.94 -4.45 -9.24
CA ALA A 30 14.60 -4.93 -8.89
C ALA A 30 14.39 -5.11 -7.37
N MET A 31 15.45 -5.51 -6.64
CA MET A 31 15.38 -5.70 -5.18
C MET A 31 15.28 -4.38 -4.42
N GLY A 32 16.04 -3.35 -4.84
CA GLY A 32 15.94 -2.00 -4.29
C GLY A 32 14.55 -1.40 -4.49
N MET A 33 13.95 -1.64 -5.67
CA MET A 33 12.60 -1.17 -5.98
C MET A 33 11.52 -1.80 -5.12
N VAL A 34 11.57 -3.11 -4.92
CA VAL A 34 10.59 -3.80 -4.06
C VAL A 34 10.65 -3.25 -2.63
N PHE A 35 11.85 -2.99 -2.11
CA PHE A 35 12.03 -2.36 -0.81
C PHE A 35 11.41 -0.95 -0.74
N LEU A 36 11.65 -0.10 -1.74
CA LEU A 36 11.05 1.25 -1.82
C LEU A 36 9.53 1.19 -1.87
N ILE A 37 8.97 0.23 -2.61
CA ILE A 37 7.53 0.03 -2.70
C ILE A 37 6.98 -0.46 -1.36
N ILE A 38 7.67 -1.35 -0.65
CA ILE A 38 7.28 -1.79 0.70
C ILE A 38 7.22 -0.61 1.66
N LEU A 39 8.27 0.22 1.68
CA LEU A 39 8.33 1.41 2.54
C LEU A 39 7.20 2.39 2.20
N SER A 40 6.97 2.64 0.92
CA SER A 40 5.88 3.53 0.47
C SER A 40 4.50 3.00 0.84
N THR A 41 4.30 1.68 0.71
CA THR A 41 3.05 0.99 1.11
C THR A 41 2.82 1.13 2.62
N PHE A 42 3.88 1.00 3.43
CA PHE A 42 3.80 1.21 4.87
C PHE A 42 3.36 2.64 5.21
N ILE A 43 3.95 3.64 4.56
CA ILE A 43 3.60 5.06 4.78
C ILE A 43 2.14 5.32 4.39
N LEU A 44 1.71 4.87 3.21
CA LEU A 44 0.34 5.06 2.73
C LEU A 44 -0.69 4.32 3.57
N SER A 45 -0.38 3.10 4.01
CA SER A 45 -1.24 2.35 4.92
C SER A 45 -1.36 3.02 6.30
N THR A 46 -0.27 3.59 6.82
CA THR A 46 -0.31 4.40 8.04
C THR A 46 -1.16 5.64 7.84
N LEU A 47 -1.04 6.30 6.70
CA LEU A 47 -1.83 7.47 6.37
C LEU A 47 -3.33 7.15 6.31
N ILE A 48 -3.76 6.10 5.59
CA ILE A 48 -5.19 5.73 5.50
C ILE A 48 -5.77 5.37 6.87
N GLY A 49 -5.00 4.67 7.72
CA GLY A 49 -5.38 4.41 9.12
C GLY A 49 -5.58 5.71 9.91
N GLY A 50 -4.67 6.66 9.68
CA GLY A 50 -4.59 7.96 10.35
C GLY A 50 -5.68 8.96 9.97
N VAL A 51 -6.09 9.00 8.70
CA VAL A 51 -6.98 10.06 8.18
C VAL A 51 -8.41 9.61 7.90
N SER A 52 -8.66 8.30 7.83
CA SER A 52 -9.98 7.72 7.61
C SER A 52 -10.58 7.17 8.90
N ASN A 53 -11.87 7.47 9.11
CA ASN A 53 -12.71 6.88 10.15
C ASN A 53 -13.66 5.81 9.61
N GLU A 54 -13.65 5.58 8.29
CA GLU A 54 -14.56 4.65 7.64
C GLU A 54 -14.07 3.21 7.78
N LYS A 55 -15.01 2.27 7.92
CA LYS A 55 -14.69 0.83 8.01
C LYS A 55 -14.06 0.28 6.73
N VAL A 56 -14.23 0.95 5.59
CA VAL A 56 -13.67 0.51 4.30
C VAL A 56 -12.14 0.45 4.32
N LYS A 57 -11.47 1.22 5.19
CA LYS A 57 -10.01 1.20 5.31
C LYS A 57 -9.44 -0.17 5.67
N TYR A 58 -10.21 -1.03 6.34
CA TYR A 58 -9.79 -2.39 6.68
C TYR A 58 -9.70 -3.32 5.47
N LEU A 59 -10.32 -2.95 4.34
CA LEU A 59 -10.14 -3.67 3.07
C LEU A 59 -8.83 -3.30 2.37
N TYR A 60 -8.20 -2.18 2.75
CA TYR A 60 -7.00 -1.67 2.10
C TYR A 60 -5.88 -2.74 1.99
N PRO A 61 -5.50 -3.46 3.07
CA PRO A 61 -4.42 -4.45 2.97
C PRO A 61 -4.69 -5.58 1.98
N VAL A 62 -5.94 -6.06 1.93
CA VAL A 62 -6.35 -7.12 0.99
C VAL A 62 -6.30 -6.60 -0.45
N VAL A 63 -6.80 -5.39 -0.68
CA VAL A 63 -6.77 -4.75 -1.99
C VAL A 63 -5.33 -4.54 -2.46
N ILE A 64 -4.42 -4.09 -1.58
CA ILE A 64 -3.01 -3.89 -1.95
C ILE A 64 -2.33 -5.21 -2.33
N ALA A 65 -2.55 -6.27 -1.55
CA ALA A 65 -2.00 -7.58 -1.85
C ALA A 65 -2.45 -8.09 -3.23
N MET A 66 -3.74 -7.92 -3.56
CA MET A 66 -4.30 -8.31 -4.86
C MET A 66 -3.79 -7.44 -6.01
N LEU A 67 -3.68 -6.11 -5.81
CA LEU A 67 -3.25 -5.17 -6.85
C LEU A 67 -1.77 -5.31 -7.21
N PHE A 68 -0.95 -5.87 -6.33
CA PHE A 68 0.44 -6.19 -6.62
C PHE A 68 0.59 -7.41 -7.55
N ILE A 69 -0.33 -8.38 -7.49
CA ILE A 69 -0.21 -9.63 -8.28
C ILE A 69 -0.10 -9.36 -9.79
N PRO A 70 -0.93 -8.49 -10.42
CA PRO A 70 -0.77 -8.20 -11.83
C PRO A 70 0.56 -7.50 -12.18
N SER A 71 1.14 -6.71 -11.27
CA SER A 71 2.42 -6.04 -11.54
C SER A 71 3.58 -7.04 -11.59
N VAL A 72 3.48 -8.19 -10.91
CA VAL A 72 4.44 -9.30 -11.01
C VAL A 72 4.61 -9.75 -12.45
N PHE A 73 3.52 -9.95 -13.18
CA PHE A 73 3.57 -10.39 -14.58
C PHE A 73 4.14 -9.34 -15.54
N ILE A 74 4.11 -8.06 -15.16
CA ILE A 74 4.53 -6.95 -16.05
C ILE A 74 6.00 -6.59 -15.81
N TYR A 75 6.44 -6.52 -14.55
CA TYR A 75 7.74 -5.93 -14.18
C TYR A 75 8.69 -6.88 -13.45
N TYR A 76 8.20 -7.99 -12.89
CA TYR A 76 8.99 -8.85 -12.01
C TYR A 76 9.07 -10.30 -12.52
N ASN A 77 9.79 -11.14 -11.80
CA ASN A 77 9.84 -12.58 -12.04
C ASN A 77 8.93 -13.34 -11.05
N GLU A 78 8.76 -14.65 -11.24
CA GLU A 78 7.87 -15.48 -10.42
C GLU A 78 8.22 -15.46 -8.92
N SER A 79 9.50 -15.29 -8.55
CA SER A 79 9.88 -15.20 -7.14
C SER A 79 9.24 -14.00 -6.44
N ALA A 80 8.80 -12.99 -7.18
CA ALA A 80 8.19 -11.79 -6.60
C ALA A 80 6.79 -12.04 -6.01
N PHE A 81 6.09 -13.13 -6.34
CA PHE A 81 4.75 -13.43 -5.80
C PHE A 81 4.70 -13.43 -4.27
N ILE A 82 5.78 -13.87 -3.60
CA ILE A 82 5.84 -13.87 -2.13
C ILE A 82 5.70 -12.47 -1.53
N HIS A 83 6.06 -11.43 -2.28
CA HIS A 83 5.96 -10.04 -1.81
C HIS A 83 4.51 -9.58 -1.70
N SER A 84 3.55 -10.21 -2.38
CA SER A 84 2.11 -9.95 -2.16
C SER A 84 1.73 -10.20 -0.69
N VAL A 85 2.27 -11.27 -0.09
CA VAL A 85 2.08 -11.58 1.34
C VAL A 85 2.72 -10.52 2.22
N TRP A 86 3.93 -10.07 1.86
CA TRP A 86 4.60 -8.99 2.59
C TRP A 86 3.83 -7.67 2.52
N TYR A 87 3.30 -7.30 1.35
CA TYR A 87 2.47 -6.11 1.21
C TYR A 87 1.20 -6.19 2.05
N PHE A 88 0.56 -7.36 2.15
CA PHE A 88 -0.57 -7.57 3.06
C PHE A 88 -0.17 -7.31 4.52
N VAL A 89 0.92 -7.92 4.98
CA VAL A 89 1.38 -7.79 6.38
C VAL A 89 1.74 -6.35 6.71
N VAL A 90 2.59 -5.73 5.88
CA VAL A 90 3.09 -4.37 6.11
C VAL A 90 1.96 -3.34 6.06
N SER A 91 1.05 -3.46 5.09
CA SER A 91 -0.10 -2.56 5.01
C SER A 91 -1.09 -2.76 6.15
N THR A 92 -1.25 -3.98 6.66
CA THR A 92 -2.06 -4.24 7.86
C THR A 92 -1.45 -3.55 9.07
N ILE A 93 -0.14 -3.72 9.30
CA ILE A 93 0.57 -3.10 10.43
C ILE A 93 0.47 -1.57 10.35
N GLY A 94 0.81 -0.98 9.20
CA GLY A 94 0.75 0.47 9.04
C GLY A 94 -0.66 1.01 9.26
N MET A 95 -1.68 0.40 8.67
CA MET A 95 -3.07 0.80 8.87
C MET A 95 -3.53 0.70 10.34
N LEU A 96 -3.09 -0.32 11.07
CA LEU A 96 -3.38 -0.43 12.51
C LEU A 96 -2.69 0.68 13.30
N ILE A 97 -1.40 0.93 13.05
CA ILE A 97 -0.64 2.04 13.69
C ILE A 97 -1.34 3.38 13.44
N GLY A 98 -1.69 3.67 12.18
CA GLY A 98 -2.41 4.89 11.83
C GLY A 98 -3.76 5.00 12.52
N THR A 99 -4.49 3.89 12.62
CA THR A 99 -5.80 3.86 13.31
C THR A 99 -5.68 4.12 14.81
N ILE A 100 -4.65 3.56 15.45
CA ILE A 100 -4.35 3.81 16.87
C ILE A 100 -3.97 5.28 17.06
N ALA A 101 -3.05 5.80 16.23
CA ALA A 101 -2.62 7.19 16.30
C ALA A 101 -3.79 8.17 16.12
N ASN A 102 -4.68 7.91 15.15
CA ASN A 102 -5.89 8.70 14.94
C ASN A 102 -6.78 8.72 16.20
N LYS A 103 -6.99 7.57 16.84
CA LYS A 103 -7.77 7.50 18.10
C LYS A 103 -7.11 8.24 19.26
N LEU A 104 -5.78 8.18 19.37
CA LEU A 104 -5.04 8.82 20.45
C LEU A 104 -4.98 10.35 20.31
N ILE A 105 -4.73 10.84 19.09
CA ILE A 105 -4.57 12.26 18.78
C ILE A 105 -5.95 12.91 18.59
N GLY A 106 -6.84 12.23 17.88
CA GLY A 106 -8.21 12.65 17.65
C GLY A 106 -9.12 12.23 18.79
N LYS A 107 -8.86 12.69 20.03
CA LYS A 107 -9.86 12.68 21.12
C LYS A 107 -11.16 13.33 20.62
N ARG A 108 -12.04 12.52 20.04
CA ARG A 108 -13.45 12.72 19.72
C ARG A 108 -14.15 11.40 19.95
#